data_AF-A0AAW1LRH1-F1
#
_entry.id   AF-A0AAW1LRH1-F1
#
_cell.length_a   1.000
_cell.length_b   1.000
_cell.length_c   1.000
_cell.angle_alpha   90.00
_cell.angle_beta   90.00
_cell.angle_gamma   90.00
#
_symmetry.space_group_name_H-M   'P 1'
#
loop_
_entity.id
_entity.type
_entity.pdbx_description
1 polymer ?
#
loop_
_entity_poly.entity_id
_entity_poly.type
_entity_poly.pdbx_seq_one_letter_code
_entity_poly.pdbx_strand_id
1 'polypeptide(L)'
;MVASAKRKYYEYQLTNAANKKQKVWEIIKKESGKMTKTDACNETKLTPEDFNNYFVHIGENLQKQFNNSDEDPHLFLQKTNKSPGTTCYLEPVSLQEVKDIIKGLNKKKTKDIYGMTTTLLEDIRDI
;
A
#
# COMPACT_ATOMS: atom_id res chain seq x y z
N MET A 1 -27.87 4.53 -27.34
CA MET A 1 -28.38 3.27 -27.92
C MET A 1 -27.28 2.23 -28.20
N VAL A 2 -26.19 2.58 -28.90
CA VAL A 2 -25.12 1.63 -29.27
C VAL A 2 -24.41 0.98 -28.07
N ALA A 3 -24.10 1.75 -27.03
CA ALA A 3 -23.45 1.23 -25.82
C ALA A 3 -24.30 0.17 -25.08
N SER A 4 -25.60 0.41 -24.96
CA SER A 4 -26.55 -0.50 -24.32
C SER A 4 -26.71 -1.81 -25.10
N ALA A 5 -26.70 -1.74 -26.44
CA ALA A 5 -26.74 -2.92 -27.30
C ALA A 5 -25.46 -3.77 -27.19
N LYS A 6 -24.29 -3.11 -27.16
CA LYS A 6 -22.99 -3.78 -26.99
C LYS A 6 -22.88 -4.49 -25.64
N ARG A 7 -23.39 -3.87 -24.58
CA ARG A 7 -23.46 -4.48 -23.24
C ARG A 7 -24.31 -5.75 -23.26
N LYS A 8 -25.54 -5.68 -23.77
CA LYS A 8 -26.45 -6.84 -23.86
C LYS A 8 -25.86 -7.99 -24.68
N TYR A 9 -25.14 -7.68 -25.76
CA TYR A 9 -24.46 -8.67 -26.58
C TYR A 9 -23.36 -9.43 -25.81
N TYR A 10 -22.52 -8.74 -25.04
CA TYR A 10 -21.49 -9.40 -24.24
C TYR A 10 -22.05 -10.14 -23.04
N GLU A 11 -23.11 -9.61 -22.43
CA GLU A 11 -23.83 -10.28 -21.36
C GLU A 11 -24.39 -11.64 -21.82
N TYR A 12 -25.04 -11.69 -22.99
CA TYR A 12 -25.52 -12.93 -23.60
C TYR A 12 -24.38 -13.94 -23.88
N GLN A 13 -23.21 -13.47 -24.33
CA GLN A 13 -22.08 -14.36 -24.57
C GLN A 13 -21.47 -14.92 -23.29
N LEU A 14 -21.44 -14.15 -22.22
CA LEU A 14 -20.89 -14.57 -20.93
C LEU A 14 -21.82 -15.54 -20.19
N THR A 15 -23.14 -15.37 -20.32
CA THR A 15 -24.10 -16.29 -19.69
C THR A 15 -24.11 -17.65 -20.36
N ASN A 16 -23.98 -17.71 -21.68
CA ASN A 16 -24.06 -18.95 -22.47
C ASN A 16 -22.70 -19.64 -22.71
N ALA A 17 -21.59 -19.04 -22.27
CA ALA A 17 -20.27 -19.66 -22.42
C ALA A 17 -20.07 -20.81 -21.41
N ALA A 18 -19.64 -21.97 -21.91
CA ALA A 18 -19.23 -23.10 -21.08
C ALA A 18 -18.06 -22.76 -20.15
N ASN A 19 -17.08 -21.99 -20.63
CA ASN A 19 -15.98 -21.45 -19.83
C ASN A 19 -16.03 -19.91 -19.80
N LYS A 20 -16.70 -19.38 -18.78
CA LYS A 20 -16.94 -17.94 -18.61
C LYS A 20 -15.63 -17.15 -18.43
N LYS A 21 -14.66 -17.69 -17.69
CA LYS A 21 -13.37 -17.02 -17.42
C LYS A 21 -12.58 -16.82 -18.71
N GLN A 22 -12.51 -17.85 -19.54
CA GLN A 22 -11.84 -17.76 -20.85
C GLN A 22 -12.57 -16.77 -21.76
N LYS A 23 -13.90 -16.81 -21.80
CA LYS A 23 -14.70 -15.91 -22.65
C LYS A 23 -14.55 -14.44 -22.24
N VAL A 24 -14.46 -14.14 -20.94
CA VAL A 24 -14.14 -12.80 -20.44
C VAL A 24 -12.80 -12.32 -20.99
N TRP A 25 -11.76 -13.15 -20.90
CA TRP A 25 -10.44 -12.80 -21.40
C TRP A 25 -10.40 -12.58 -22.91
N GLU A 26 -11.15 -13.36 -23.69
CA GLU A 26 -11.30 -13.15 -25.13
C GLU A 26 -11.96 -11.80 -25.46
N ILE A 27 -13.02 -11.43 -24.72
CA ILE A 27 -13.70 -10.15 -24.89
C ILE A 27 -12.76 -8.99 -24.54
N ILE A 28 -12.03 -9.10 -23.43
CA ILE A 28 -11.03 -8.09 -23.02
C ILE A 28 -9.98 -7.95 -24.12
N LYS A 29 -9.36 -9.04 -24.59
CA LYS A 29 -8.34 -8.97 -25.67
C LYS A 29 -8.89 -8.32 -26.94
N LYS A 30 -10.13 -8.64 -27.32
CA LYS A 30 -10.78 -8.09 -28.52
C LYS A 30 -11.06 -6.60 -28.40
N GLU A 31 -11.43 -6.12 -27.22
CA GLU A 31 -11.72 -4.70 -26.98
C GLU A 31 -10.44 -3.90 -26.69
N SER A 32 -9.47 -4.48 -25.99
CA SER A 32 -8.17 -3.87 -25.69
C SER A 32 -7.24 -3.82 -26.90
N GLY A 33 -7.39 -4.71 -27.88
CA GLY A 33 -6.62 -4.70 -29.13
C GLY A 33 -6.94 -3.54 -30.10
N LYS A 34 -7.84 -2.64 -29.71
CA LYS A 34 -8.21 -1.43 -30.46
C LYS A 34 -7.56 -0.15 -29.91
N MET A 35 -6.45 -0.24 -29.16
CA MET A 35 -5.56 0.93 -29.06
C MET A 35 -4.96 1.16 -30.45
N THR A 36 -5.57 2.06 -31.21
CA THR A 36 -4.91 2.71 -32.33
C THR A 36 -3.59 3.26 -31.80
N LYS A 37 -2.49 3.03 -32.53
CA LYS A 37 -1.14 3.57 -32.25
C LYS A 37 -1.09 5.11 -32.10
N THR A 38 -2.24 5.78 -32.22
CA THR A 38 -2.49 7.21 -32.04
C THR A 38 -2.87 7.60 -30.61
N ASP A 39 -3.16 6.65 -29.70
CA ASP A 39 -3.11 6.91 -28.26
C ASP A 39 -1.66 6.74 -27.78
N ALA A 40 -0.74 7.42 -28.48
CA ALA A 40 0.48 7.85 -27.85
C ALA A 40 0.00 8.58 -26.60
N CYS A 41 0.13 7.90 -25.45
CA CYS A 41 0.09 8.49 -24.13
C CYS A 41 0.67 9.87 -24.30
N ASN A 42 -0.14 10.94 -24.15
CA ASN A 42 0.36 12.30 -24.14
C ASN A 42 1.61 12.23 -23.31
N GLU A 43 2.78 12.34 -23.94
CA GLU A 43 4.05 12.09 -23.26
C GLU A 43 4.02 13.03 -22.07
N THR A 44 3.78 12.47 -20.89
CA THR A 44 4.00 13.21 -19.67
C THR A 44 5.48 13.50 -19.77
N LYS A 45 5.82 14.76 -20.07
CA LYS A 45 7.18 15.32 -20.07
C LYS A 45 7.81 15.30 -18.67
N LEU A 46 7.45 14.32 -17.87
CA LEU A 46 8.00 14.06 -16.56
C LEU A 46 9.04 12.98 -16.77
N THR A 47 10.28 13.41 -16.91
CA THR A 47 11.42 12.50 -16.93
C THR A 47 11.64 11.91 -15.53
N PRO A 48 12.31 10.74 -15.43
CA PRO A 48 12.77 10.23 -14.14
C PRO A 48 13.60 11.26 -13.37
N GLU A 49 14.39 12.08 -14.08
CA GLU A 49 15.15 13.19 -13.53
C GLU A 49 14.23 14.26 -12.92
N ASP A 50 13.14 14.65 -13.59
CA ASP A 50 12.17 15.60 -13.05
C ASP A 50 11.50 15.06 -11.78
N PHE A 51 11.16 13.76 -11.76
CA PHE A 51 10.60 13.10 -10.59
C PHE A 51 11.60 13.08 -9.44
N ASN A 52 12.83 12.65 -9.68
CA ASN A 52 13.88 12.59 -8.67
C ASN A 52 14.19 13.98 -8.12
N ASN A 53 14.31 14.98 -8.99
CA ASN A 53 14.53 16.37 -8.59
C ASN A 53 13.38 16.89 -7.72
N TYR A 54 12.13 16.56 -8.04
CA TYR A 54 11.00 16.93 -7.19
C TYR A 54 11.08 16.29 -5.79
N PHE A 55 11.36 14.98 -5.71
CA PHE A 55 11.37 14.26 -4.43
C PHE A 55 12.56 14.60 -3.55
N VAL A 56 13.74 14.87 -4.12
CA VAL A 56 14.91 15.34 -3.36
C VAL A 56 14.62 16.68 -2.67
N HIS A 57 13.88 17.58 -3.34
CA HIS A 57 13.59 18.92 -2.83
C HIS A 57 12.19 19.04 -2.19
N ILE A 58 11.47 17.93 -1.97
CA ILE A 58 10.08 18.00 -1.48
C ILE A 58 10.01 18.65 -0.10
N GLY A 59 10.98 18.38 0.78
CA GLY A 59 11.06 18.99 2.10
C GLY A 59 11.25 20.51 2.05
N GLU A 60 12.17 20.98 1.23
CA GLU A 60 12.42 22.42 1.04
C GLU A 60 11.22 23.13 0.39
N ASN A 61 10.57 22.47 -0.57
CA ASN A 61 9.39 23.00 -1.23
C ASN A 61 8.20 23.10 -0.28
N LEU A 62 8.04 22.14 0.63
CA LEU A 62 7.03 22.19 1.70
C LEU A 62 7.37 23.27 2.73
N GLN A 63 8.63 23.39 3.14
CA GLN A 63 9.06 24.42 4.10
C GLN A 63 8.68 25.83 3.64
N LYS A 64 8.84 26.14 2.34
CA LYS A 64 8.46 27.44 1.74
C LYS A 64 6.96 27.75 1.81
N GLN A 65 6.11 26.75 2.00
CA GLN A 65 4.65 26.93 2.12
C GLN A 65 4.21 27.27 3.54
N PHE A 66 5.06 27.07 4.54
CA PHE A 66 4.79 27.41 5.92
C PHE A 66 5.45 28.74 6.26
N ASN A 67 4.72 29.62 6.94
CA ASN A 67 5.34 30.79 7.55
C ASN A 67 6.25 30.31 8.68
N ASN A 68 7.46 30.87 8.78
CA ASN A 68 8.30 30.66 9.95
C ASN A 68 7.54 31.16 11.17
N SER A 69 7.19 30.23 12.06
CA SER A 69 6.73 30.56 13.39
C SER A 69 7.97 30.93 14.19
N ASP A 70 8.17 32.23 14.45
CA ASP A 70 9.16 32.70 15.43
C ASP A 70 8.77 32.33 16.88
N GLU A 71 7.68 31.57 17.07
CA GLU A 71 7.31 31.07 18.39
C GLU A 71 8.26 29.95 18.85
N ASP A 72 8.76 30.10 20.07
CA ASP A 72 9.45 29.05 20.80
C ASP A 72 8.51 27.81 20.91
N PRO A 73 8.93 26.63 20.43
CA PRO A 73 8.14 25.40 20.53
C PRO A 73 7.69 25.09 21.96
N HIS A 74 8.49 25.43 22.97
CA HIS A 74 8.13 25.23 24.37
C HIS A 74 7.00 26.16 24.81
N LEU A 75 6.96 27.39 24.32
CA LEU A 75 5.85 28.32 24.59
C LEU A 75 4.58 27.89 23.87
N PHE A 76 4.68 27.39 22.64
CA PHE A 76 3.52 26.87 21.90
C PHE A 76 2.89 25.66 22.61
N LEU A 77 3.70 24.73 23.10
CA LEU A 77 3.24 23.56 23.88
C LEU A 77 2.67 23.93 25.25
N GLN A 78 3.10 25.04 25.85
CA GLN A 78 2.50 25.54 27.09
C GLN A 78 1.15 26.24 26.85
N LYS A 79 0.98 26.92 25.70
CA LYS A 79 -0.31 27.55 25.31
C LYS A 79 -1.42 26.53 25.09
N THR A 80 -1.08 25.28 24.76
CA THR A 80 -2.04 24.18 24.78
C THR A 80 -2.37 23.80 26.23
N ASN A 81 -3.23 24.59 26.88
CA ASN A 81 -3.80 24.36 28.22
C ASN A 81 -4.59 23.03 28.37
N LYS A 82 -4.61 22.21 27.33
CA LYS A 82 -5.17 20.86 27.36
C LYS A 82 -4.00 19.91 27.20
N SER A 83 -3.65 19.24 28.31
CA SER A 83 -3.00 17.93 28.20
C SER A 83 -3.76 17.13 27.13
N PRO A 84 -3.10 16.44 26.18
CA PRO A 84 -3.78 15.61 25.21
C PRO A 84 -4.80 14.75 25.98
N GLY A 85 -6.09 14.98 25.74
CA GLY A 85 -7.18 14.33 26.51
C GLY A 85 -7.21 12.81 26.35
N THR A 86 -6.32 12.29 25.50
CA THR A 86 -6.07 10.89 25.23
C THR A 86 -4.57 10.65 25.35
N THR A 87 -4.14 10.05 26.46
CA THR A 87 -2.84 9.41 26.55
C THR A 87 -2.91 8.08 25.79
N CYS A 88 -1.90 7.79 24.97
CA CYS A 88 -1.71 6.46 24.42
C CYS A 88 -0.99 5.62 25.47
N TYR A 89 -1.68 4.68 26.08
CA TYR A 89 -1.07 3.64 26.89
C TYR A 89 -0.97 2.38 26.04
N LEU A 90 0.24 1.87 25.87
CA LEU A 90 0.45 0.53 25.34
C LEU A 90 0.23 -0.44 26.49
N GLU A 91 -0.64 -1.41 26.28
CA GLU A 91 -0.90 -2.46 27.26
C GLU A 91 0.37 -3.32 27.44
N PRO A 92 0.70 -3.74 28.68
CA PRO A 92 1.80 -4.67 28.90
C PRO A 92 1.57 -5.98 28.14
N VAL A 93 2.58 -6.45 27.42
CA VAL A 93 2.51 -7.73 26.71
C VAL A 93 2.57 -8.86 27.72
N SER A 94 1.57 -9.75 27.69
CA SER A 94 1.53 -10.95 28.52
C SER A 94 2.45 -12.04 27.99
N LEU A 95 2.97 -12.89 28.88
CA LEU A 95 3.76 -14.06 28.50
C LEU A 95 2.98 -14.98 27.54
N GLN A 96 1.66 -15.08 27.73
CA GLN A 96 0.80 -15.92 26.91
C GLN A 96 0.72 -15.41 25.47
N GLU A 97 0.58 -14.10 25.27
CA GLU A 97 0.58 -13.49 23.93
C GLU A 97 1.89 -13.75 23.19
N VAL A 98 3.03 -13.63 23.88
CA VAL A 98 4.34 -13.95 23.28
C VAL A 98 4.40 -15.41 22.84
N LYS A 99 3.94 -16.34 23.70
CA LYS A 99 3.91 -17.77 23.38
C LYS A 99 3.01 -18.08 22.18
N ASP A 100 1.86 -17.42 22.09
CA ASP A 100 0.90 -17.64 21.01
C ASP A 100 1.37 -17.04 19.68
N ILE A 101 2.07 -15.90 19.70
CA ILE A 101 2.75 -15.35 18.52
C ILE A 101 3.83 -16.32 18.02
N ILE A 102 4.66 -16.84 18.93
CA ILE A 102 5.71 -17.82 18.56
C ILE A 102 5.09 -19.07 17.93
N LYS A 103 3.96 -19.59 18.47
CA LYS A 103 3.24 -20.73 17.87
C LYS A 103 2.71 -20.44 16.47
N GLY A 104 2.35 -19.19 16.18
CA GLY A 104 1.85 -18.77 14.87
C GLY A 104 2.93 -18.65 13.80
N LEU A 105 4.22 -18.71 14.16
CA LEU A 105 5.30 -18.59 13.20
C LEU A 105 5.40 -19.82 12.30
N ASN A 106 5.51 -19.58 11.00
CA ASN A 106 5.80 -20.65 10.05
C ASN A 106 7.25 -21.14 10.24
N LYS A 107 7.40 -22.46 10.38
CA LYS A 107 8.72 -23.10 10.42
C LYS A 107 9.44 -22.90 9.09
N LYS A 108 10.55 -22.17 9.13
CA LYS A 108 11.40 -21.95 7.96
C LYS A 108 12.84 -22.28 8.32
N LYS A 109 13.54 -22.92 7.38
CA LYS A 109 14.98 -23.22 7.49
C LYS A 109 15.86 -22.03 7.11
N THR A 110 15.27 -20.97 6.56
CA THR A 110 15.97 -19.73 6.21
C THR A 110 16.47 -19.06 7.48
N LYS A 111 17.74 -18.63 7.45
CA LYS A 111 18.42 -17.97 8.55
C LYS A 111 18.30 -16.45 8.43
N ASP A 112 18.24 -15.77 9.56
CA ASP A 112 18.39 -14.31 9.62
C ASP A 112 19.87 -13.89 9.48
N ILE A 113 20.14 -12.59 9.63
CA ILE A 113 21.49 -12.02 9.57
C ILE A 113 22.43 -12.53 10.67
N TYR A 114 21.87 -13.16 11.72
CA TYR A 114 22.60 -13.76 12.84
C TYR A 114 22.69 -15.29 12.75
N GLY A 115 22.18 -15.89 11.68
CA GLY A 115 22.21 -17.34 11.47
C GLY A 115 21.08 -18.10 12.19
N MET A 116 20.11 -17.40 12.79
CA MET A 116 19.00 -18.00 13.56
C MET A 116 17.83 -18.36 12.66
N THR A 117 17.17 -19.49 12.96
CA THR A 117 15.96 -19.95 12.27
C THR A 117 14.74 -19.78 13.17
N THR A 118 13.54 -19.72 12.58
CA THR A 118 12.29 -19.59 13.36
C THR A 118 12.04 -20.78 14.29
N THR A 119 12.67 -21.93 14.03
CA THR A 119 12.62 -23.12 14.90
C THR A 119 13.27 -22.89 16.26
N LEU A 120 14.32 -22.06 16.35
CA LEU A 120 15.00 -21.76 17.62
C LEU A 120 14.05 -21.05 18.60
N LEU A 121 13.18 -20.19 18.09
CA LEU A 121 12.20 -19.47 18.90
C LEU A 121 11.13 -20.42 19.46
N GLU A 122 10.81 -21.50 18.76
CA GLU A 122 9.90 -22.53 19.26
C GLU A 122 10.51 -23.33 20.41
N ASP A 123 11.82 -23.61 20.36
CA ASP A 123 12.53 -24.37 21.39
C ASP A 123 12.64 -23.60 22.72
N ILE A 124 12.70 -22.26 22.65
CA ILE A 124 12.83 -21.38 23.83
C ILE A 124 11.46 -21.05 24.46
N ARG A 125 10.34 -21.38 23.79
CA ARG A 125 8.98 -21.03 24.20
C ARG A 125 8.60 -21.48 25.63
N ASP A 126 9.11 -22.63 26.06
CA ASP A 126 8.71 -23.29 27.31
C ASP A 126 9.77 -23.19 28.42
N ILE A 127 10.86 -22.46 28.17
CA ILE A 127 11.85 -22.07 29.18
C ILE A 127 11.32 -20.84 29.93
#